data_AF-A0A935FT69-F1
#
_entry.id   AF-A0A935FT69-F1
#
_cell.length_a   1.000
_cell.length_b   1.000
_cell.length_c   1.000
_cell.angle_alpha   90.00
_cell.angle_beta   90.00
_cell.angle_gamma   90.00
#
_symmetry.space_group_name_H-M   'P 1'
#
loop_
_entity.id
_entity.type
_entity.pdbx_description
1 polymer ?
#
loop_
_entity_poly.entity_id
_entity_poly.type
_entity_poly.pdbx_seq_one_letter_code
_entity_poly.pdbx_strand_id
1 'polypeptide(L)'
;MCSGNGLEDVDILDLLSRLADKSLIIPCTGNKRYNILETIRQYAEQKKDESNEAEMHIQSHLEFYSKLSEAIRGDLEKGIEKQMLDSFETEMNNFRKAMSNSIIIGKREKGIKIALNLSRFWEIRGYIKEGRKHILELLGDADEISSRLRASSFQWLGTLEWITGDLDKAKDYYDRSLRLYKNLNNVRGIGTTLGNLGLLAQSQGDYEKAMLLNEKSFKSIKEIGDKGLTADSLFNAVAPLIYLKEYDKAEEKLNECLNIYREVNDLRGIAMSLSNLGSLAGVRLDYAKAMNHLEESLKIQRELGDTRGLASTLDNLGSIFGYYGKYWEAEKYFDECIRIRTELSDKKGLASAFNNYGFLKHSMGQDTESIELHKKSFQLSQEINFETGMRYGLIGIAETLSTENPDKAATILGFVNNSVISAKAISHPEIQNVFENTVLQVKDRLGENFDNHWLAGSNLTFEEAITFAQS
;
A
#
# COMPACT_ATOMS: atom_id res chain seq x y z
N MET A 1 16.27 16.96 24.15
CA MET A 1 15.89 18.08 25.03
C MET A 1 16.18 19.35 24.26
N CYS A 2 15.21 20.24 24.08
CA CYS A 2 15.51 21.59 23.64
C CYS A 2 16.16 22.28 24.84
N SER A 3 17.44 22.67 24.76
CA SER A 3 17.96 23.65 25.71
C SER A 3 17.11 24.90 25.55
N GLY A 4 16.46 25.32 26.63
CA GLY A 4 15.95 26.69 26.69
C GLY A 4 17.13 27.66 26.56
N ASN A 5 16.85 28.93 26.28
CA ASN A 5 17.88 29.94 26.34
C ASN A 5 18.51 29.93 27.75
N GLY A 6 19.83 29.69 27.86
CA GLY A 6 20.58 29.83 29.11
C GLY A 6 21.19 28.56 29.73
N LEU A 7 21.17 27.41 29.07
CA LEU A 7 21.89 26.20 29.52
C LEU A 7 22.93 25.78 28.48
N GLU A 8 24.20 25.65 28.89
CA GLU A 8 25.24 25.06 28.04
C GLU A 8 25.07 23.53 27.94
N ASP A 9 25.57 22.90 26.88
CA ASP A 9 25.42 21.45 26.65
C ASP A 9 25.94 20.60 27.83
N VAL A 10 26.96 21.10 28.54
CA VAL A 10 27.52 20.46 29.73
C VAL A 10 26.55 20.52 30.91
N ASP A 11 25.85 21.64 31.09
CA ASP A 11 24.85 21.83 32.14
C ASP A 11 23.63 20.94 31.94
N ILE A 12 23.30 20.62 30.68
CA ILE A 12 22.18 19.71 30.35
C ILE A 12 22.49 18.30 30.85
N LEU A 13 23.72 17.82 30.66
CA LEU A 13 24.11 16.47 31.11
C LEU A 13 24.12 16.37 32.64
N ASP A 14 24.64 17.39 33.33
CA ASP A 14 24.60 17.45 34.80
C ASP A 14 23.15 17.53 35.32
N LEU A 15 22.31 18.34 34.68
CA LEU A 15 20.88 18.41 35.02
C LEU A 15 20.18 17.07 34.82
N LEU A 16 20.39 16.40 33.69
CA LEU A 16 19.82 15.09 33.40
C LEU A 16 20.28 14.04 34.42
N SER A 17 21.57 14.06 34.79
CA SER A 17 22.10 13.18 35.84
C SER A 17 21.38 13.41 37.16
N ARG A 18 21.26 14.66 37.59
CA ARG A 18 20.56 15.01 38.85
C ARG A 18 19.08 14.64 38.83
N LEU A 19 18.40 14.78 37.67
CA LEU A 19 17.01 14.38 37.52
C LEU A 19 16.86 12.85 37.55
N ALA A 20 17.80 12.12 36.96
CA ALA A 20 17.83 10.66 36.98
C ALA A 20 18.10 10.13 38.41
N ASP A 21 19.04 10.75 39.14
CA ASP A 21 19.34 10.42 40.54
C ASP A 21 18.13 10.60 41.45
N LYS A 22 17.29 11.61 41.15
CA LYS A 22 16.03 11.87 41.85
C LYS A 22 14.87 11.00 41.35
N SER A 23 15.12 10.04 40.46
CA SER A 23 14.11 9.18 39.82
C SER A 23 13.01 9.98 39.10
N LEU A 24 13.31 11.20 38.67
CA LEU A 24 12.35 12.06 37.96
C LEU A 24 12.31 11.75 36.47
N ILE A 25 13.43 11.24 35.95
CA ILE A 25 13.56 10.72 34.60
C ILE A 25 14.26 9.37 34.65
N ILE A 26 13.96 8.51 33.69
CA ILE A 26 14.51 7.17 33.58
C ILE A 26 15.29 7.09 32.27
N PRO A 27 16.63 6.87 32.29
CA PRO A 27 17.38 6.69 31.06
C PRO A 27 16.87 5.44 30.31
N CYS A 28 16.62 5.59 29.02
CA CYS A 28 16.25 4.47 28.17
C CYS A 28 17.51 3.64 27.87
N THR A 29 17.45 2.33 28.06
CA THR A 29 18.57 1.43 27.81
C THR A 29 18.98 1.46 26.34
N GLY A 30 20.26 1.74 26.07
CA GLY A 30 20.84 1.66 24.71
C GLY A 30 20.70 2.93 23.84
N ASN A 31 20.15 4.04 24.35
CA ASN A 31 20.13 5.31 23.60
C ASN A 31 20.32 6.54 24.51
N LYS A 32 20.46 7.73 23.91
CA LYS A 32 20.57 9.01 24.64
C LYS A 32 19.19 9.61 25.01
N ARG A 33 18.16 8.78 25.22
CA ARG A 33 16.79 9.22 25.57
C ARG A 33 16.49 8.95 27.04
N TYR A 34 15.53 9.71 27.55
CA TYR A 34 15.03 9.61 28.91
C TYR A 34 13.51 9.60 28.87
N ASN A 35 12.90 8.70 29.63
CA ASN A 35 11.47 8.69 29.91
C ASN A 35 11.18 9.56 31.13
N ILE A 36 10.14 10.38 31.06
CA ILE A 36 9.66 11.14 32.20
C ILE A 36 8.49 10.36 32.82
N LEU A 37 8.45 10.25 34.15
CA LEU A 37 7.31 9.63 34.82
C LEU A 37 6.03 10.42 34.53
N GLU A 38 4.92 9.73 34.30
CA GLU A 38 3.66 10.36 33.89
C GLU A 38 3.17 11.44 34.89
N THR A 39 3.35 11.19 36.19
CA THR A 39 3.02 12.15 37.26
C THR A 39 3.84 13.44 37.16
N ILE A 40 5.11 13.33 36.78
CA ILE A 40 6.01 14.47 36.59
C ILE A 40 5.68 15.21 35.31
N ARG A 41 5.32 14.47 34.25
CA ARG A 41 4.83 15.06 33.00
C ARG A 41 3.59 15.91 33.24
N GLN A 42 2.62 15.39 33.99
CA GLN A 42 1.39 16.12 34.35
C GLN A 42 1.69 17.36 35.19
N TYR A 43 2.56 17.25 36.20
CA TYR A 43 2.98 18.40 36.99
C TYR A 43 3.70 19.46 36.15
N ALA A 44 4.59 19.04 35.24
CA ALA A 44 5.29 19.93 34.33
C ALA A 44 4.34 20.61 33.34
N GLU A 45 3.32 19.89 32.83
CA GLU A 45 2.26 20.46 31.99
C GLU A 45 1.46 21.51 32.77
N GLN A 46 1.04 21.21 34.00
CA GLN A 46 0.34 22.17 34.86
C GLN A 46 1.19 23.42 35.12
N LYS A 47 2.47 23.25 35.45
CA LYS A 47 3.39 24.38 35.70
C LYS A 47 3.67 25.21 34.45
N LYS A 48 3.68 24.58 33.28
CA LYS A 48 3.81 25.25 31.99
C LYS A 48 2.56 26.07 31.67
N ASP A 49 1.37 25.57 31.99
CA ASP A 49 0.11 26.30 31.76
C ASP A 49 -0.05 27.46 32.75
N GLU A 50 0.54 27.35 33.95
CA GLU A 50 0.66 28.45 34.92
C GLU A 50 1.74 29.48 34.53
N SER A 51 2.58 29.20 33.53
CA SER A 51 3.67 30.09 33.09
C SER A 51 3.33 30.83 31.78
N ASN A 52 3.85 32.05 31.63
CA ASN A 52 3.73 32.82 30.37
C ASN A 52 4.71 32.33 29.28
N GLU A 53 5.37 31.19 29.47
CA GLU A 53 6.42 30.67 28.59
C GLU A 53 5.95 29.47 27.74
N ALA A 54 4.67 29.07 27.87
CA ALA A 54 4.11 27.92 27.18
C ALA A 54 4.31 27.96 25.65
N GLU A 55 4.08 29.12 25.02
CA GLU A 55 4.27 29.28 23.58
C GLU A 55 5.73 29.13 23.17
N MET A 56 6.66 29.67 23.95
CA MET A 56 8.11 29.54 23.71
C MET A 56 8.55 28.07 23.74
N HIS A 57 8.09 27.31 24.74
CA HIS A 57 8.42 25.88 24.82
C HIS A 57 7.79 25.07 23.69
N ILE A 58 6.55 25.38 23.31
CA ILE A 58 5.89 24.77 22.16
C ILE A 58 6.68 25.06 20.88
N GLN A 59 7.14 26.31 20.71
CA GLN A 59 7.94 26.73 19.57
C GLN A 59 9.27 25.98 19.47
N SER A 60 9.99 25.85 20.58
CA SER A 60 11.27 25.12 20.62
C SER A 60 11.08 23.63 20.32
N HIS A 61 10.04 23.01 20.88
CA HIS A 61 9.69 21.62 20.60
C HIS A 61 9.36 21.41 19.12
N LEU A 62 8.52 22.27 18.54
CA LEU A 62 8.17 22.22 17.12
C LEU A 62 9.40 22.38 16.23
N GLU A 63 10.31 23.28 16.57
CA GLU A 63 11.54 23.50 15.82
C GLU A 63 12.45 22.26 15.81
N PHE A 64 12.61 21.63 16.98
CA PHE A 64 13.41 20.40 17.10
C PHE A 64 12.82 19.27 16.26
N TYR A 65 11.52 19.01 16.36
CA TYR A 65 10.88 17.92 15.59
C TYR A 65 10.73 18.24 14.11
N SER A 66 10.68 19.52 13.72
CA SER A 66 10.79 19.91 12.32
C SER A 66 12.14 19.48 11.75
N LYS A 67 13.25 19.85 12.40
CA LYS A 67 14.60 19.48 11.99
C LYS A 67 14.84 17.97 12.01
N LEU A 68 14.34 17.29 13.06
CA LEU A 68 14.44 15.85 13.15
C LEU A 68 13.70 15.18 11.98
N SER A 69 12.49 15.64 11.64
CA SER A 69 11.75 15.08 10.49
C SER A 69 12.49 15.25 9.16
N GLU A 70 13.22 16.36 8.98
CA GLU A 70 14.02 16.60 7.76
C GLU A 70 15.23 15.65 7.69
N ALA A 71 15.91 15.43 8.82
CA ALA A 71 16.98 14.45 8.90
C ALA A 71 16.47 13.03 8.60
N ILE A 72 15.34 12.66 9.21
CA ILE A 72 14.65 11.38 8.95
C ILE A 72 14.37 11.20 7.47
N ARG A 73 13.82 12.22 6.80
CA ARG A 73 13.55 12.16 5.36
C ARG A 73 14.83 11.94 4.56
N GLY A 74 15.88 12.70 4.86
CA GLY A 74 17.16 12.55 4.17
C GLY A 74 17.80 11.17 4.35
N ASP A 75 17.55 10.52 5.49
CA ASP A 75 17.97 9.15 5.75
C ASP A 75 17.11 8.15 4.97
N LEU A 76 15.78 8.30 4.99
CA LEU A 76 14.85 7.47 4.21
C LEU A 76 15.11 7.55 2.69
N GLU A 77 15.59 8.69 2.18
CA GLU A 77 15.98 8.89 0.78
C GLU A 77 17.28 8.15 0.41
N LYS A 78 18.14 7.77 1.36
CA LYS A 78 19.42 7.08 1.12
C LYS A 78 19.33 5.55 1.22
N GLY A 79 18.20 5.05 1.72
CA GLY A 79 18.00 3.64 2.02
C GLY A 79 17.28 3.49 3.36
N ILE A 80 16.39 2.52 3.43
CA ILE A 80 15.54 2.30 4.61
C ILE A 80 16.04 1.05 5.31
N GLU A 81 16.29 1.14 6.62
CA GLU A 81 16.64 0.00 7.47
C GLU A 81 15.61 -0.13 8.59
N LYS A 82 15.31 -1.37 9.01
CA LYS A 82 14.32 -1.60 10.07
C LYS A 82 14.67 -0.91 11.38
N GLN A 83 15.94 -0.91 11.79
CA GLN A 83 16.37 -0.24 13.03
C GLN A 83 16.06 1.26 13.00
N MET A 84 16.17 1.88 11.83
CA MET A 84 15.83 3.28 11.62
C MET A 84 14.32 3.51 11.78
N LEU A 85 13.49 2.66 11.16
CA LEU A 85 12.03 2.71 11.34
C LEU A 85 11.62 2.45 12.80
N ASP A 86 12.27 1.49 13.47
CA ASP A 86 12.02 1.18 14.89
C ASP A 86 12.37 2.39 15.78
N SER A 87 13.48 3.08 15.49
CA SER A 87 13.86 4.32 16.17
C SER A 87 12.80 5.42 15.96
N PHE A 88 12.31 5.59 14.73
CA PHE A 88 11.28 6.60 14.44
C PHE A 88 9.95 6.30 15.14
N GLU A 89 9.59 5.03 15.26
CA GLU A 89 8.41 4.58 15.99
C GLU A 89 8.39 5.13 17.43
N THR A 90 9.54 5.09 18.11
CA THR A 90 9.67 5.58 19.49
C THR A 90 9.42 7.09 19.62
N GLU A 91 9.58 7.86 18.54
CA GLU A 91 9.39 9.30 18.51
C GLU A 91 7.99 9.73 18.05
N MET A 92 7.13 8.80 17.61
CA MET A 92 5.84 9.14 16.99
C MET A 92 4.93 9.98 17.88
N ASN A 93 4.89 9.73 19.18
CA ASN A 93 4.11 10.56 20.11
C ASN A 93 4.58 12.01 20.14
N ASN A 94 5.89 12.24 20.01
CA ASN A 94 6.44 13.59 19.98
C ASN A 94 6.15 14.29 18.66
N PHE A 95 6.23 13.58 17.53
CA PHE A 95 5.82 14.12 16.23
C PHE A 95 4.32 14.48 16.20
N ARG A 96 3.45 13.60 16.72
CA ARG A 96 2.01 13.89 16.88
C ARG A 96 1.78 15.16 17.69
N LYS A 97 2.49 15.30 18.82
CA LYS A 97 2.41 16.50 19.66
C LYS A 97 2.93 17.73 18.94
N ALA A 98 4.04 17.64 18.20
CA ALA A 98 4.59 18.74 17.42
C ALA A 98 3.59 19.20 16.33
N MET A 99 2.99 18.28 15.58
CA MET A 99 1.97 18.60 14.58
C MET A 99 0.74 19.26 15.21
N SER A 100 0.21 18.70 16.30
CA SER A 100 -0.94 19.26 17.02
C SER A 100 -0.64 20.66 17.54
N ASN A 101 0.52 20.84 18.17
CA ASN A 101 0.96 22.13 18.67
C ASN A 101 1.16 23.16 17.56
N SER A 102 1.61 22.74 16.37
CA SER A 102 1.76 23.63 15.21
C SER A 102 0.44 24.27 14.79
N ILE A 103 -0.69 23.58 15.00
CA ILE A 103 -2.03 24.14 14.77
C ILE A 103 -2.34 25.20 15.83
N ILE A 104 -2.05 24.90 17.11
CA ILE A 104 -2.34 25.79 18.25
C ILE A 104 -1.63 27.15 18.09
N ILE A 105 -0.35 27.15 17.72
CA ILE A 105 0.45 28.38 17.59
C ILE A 105 0.42 28.97 16.18
N GLY A 106 -0.50 28.53 15.31
CA GLY A 106 -0.67 29.07 13.95
C GLY A 106 0.46 28.76 12.96
N LYS A 107 1.33 27.78 13.24
CA LYS A 107 2.47 27.39 12.39
C LYS A 107 2.22 26.10 11.61
N ARG A 108 1.02 25.99 11.00
CA ARG A 108 0.55 24.80 10.27
C ARG A 108 1.53 24.28 9.22
N GLU A 109 2.21 25.18 8.49
CA GLU A 109 3.19 24.77 7.47
C GLU A 109 4.32 23.89 8.04
N LYS A 110 4.77 24.14 9.27
CA LYS A 110 5.79 23.29 9.93
C LYS A 110 5.21 21.91 10.24
N GLY A 111 3.99 21.84 10.73
CA GLY A 111 3.28 20.57 10.94
C GLY A 111 3.11 19.78 9.65
N ILE A 112 2.73 20.45 8.55
CA ILE A 112 2.62 19.82 7.22
C ILE A 112 3.95 19.26 6.75
N LYS A 113 5.05 20.01 6.91
CA LYS A 113 6.39 19.51 6.56
C LYS A 113 6.76 18.26 7.36
N ILE A 114 6.48 18.24 8.66
CA ILE A 114 6.69 17.06 9.50
C ILE A 114 5.88 15.87 8.96
N ALA A 115 4.59 16.05 8.69
CA ALA A 115 3.73 14.99 8.19
C ALA A 115 4.21 14.45 6.82
N LEU A 116 4.58 15.34 5.90
CA LEU A 116 5.10 14.96 4.58
C LEU A 116 6.47 14.26 4.65
N ASN A 117 7.34 14.64 5.59
CA ASN A 117 8.63 13.99 5.78
C ASN A 117 8.47 12.57 6.38
N LEU A 118 7.41 12.34 7.15
CA LEU A 118 7.06 11.04 7.73
C LEU A 118 6.15 10.19 6.84
N SER A 119 5.78 10.67 5.65
CA SER A 119 4.79 9.99 4.80
C SER A 119 5.21 8.56 4.44
N ARG A 120 6.46 8.39 4.02
CA ARG A 120 7.04 7.10 3.65
C ARG A 120 7.07 6.14 4.83
N PHE A 121 7.36 6.63 6.03
CA PHE A 121 7.30 5.83 7.26
C PHE A 121 5.88 5.31 7.52
N TRP A 122 4.86 6.18 7.46
CA TRP A 122 3.47 5.75 7.64
C TRP A 122 3.00 4.79 6.56
N GLU A 123 3.46 4.94 5.32
CA GLU A 123 3.17 4.00 4.23
C GLU A 123 3.80 2.61 4.47
N ILE A 124 5.04 2.55 4.95
CA ILE A 124 5.75 1.27 5.21
C ILE A 124 5.19 0.56 6.44
N ARG A 125 4.89 1.31 7.50
CA ARG A 125 4.32 0.77 8.75
C ARG A 125 2.82 0.51 8.69
N GLY A 126 2.13 1.02 7.65
CA GLY A 126 0.69 0.84 7.48
C GLY A 126 -0.18 1.80 8.30
N TYR A 127 0.37 2.91 8.82
CA TYR A 127 -0.37 3.93 9.58
C TYR A 127 -1.15 4.91 8.69
N ILE A 128 -1.81 4.37 7.66
CA ILE A 128 -2.49 5.13 6.60
C ILE A 128 -3.62 6.02 7.16
N LYS A 129 -4.46 5.46 8.05
CA LYS A 129 -5.59 6.20 8.66
C LYS A 129 -5.12 7.35 9.53
N GLU A 130 -4.07 7.13 10.31
CA GLU A 130 -3.48 8.15 11.17
C GLU A 130 -2.88 9.27 10.32
N GLY A 131 -2.09 8.93 9.30
CA GLY A 131 -1.48 9.92 8.43
C GLY A 131 -2.49 10.78 7.70
N ARG A 132 -3.56 10.15 7.20
CA ARG A 132 -4.71 10.85 6.59
C ARG A 132 -5.35 11.84 7.56
N LYS A 133 -5.59 11.42 8.80
CA LYS A 133 -6.19 12.29 9.82
C LYS A 133 -5.32 13.54 10.05
N HIS A 134 -4.02 13.34 10.30
CA HIS A 134 -3.13 14.46 10.60
C HIS A 134 -2.97 15.44 9.45
N ILE A 135 -2.80 14.96 8.20
CA ILE A 135 -2.62 15.87 7.07
C ILE A 135 -3.90 16.67 6.77
N LEU A 136 -5.09 16.08 6.97
CA LEU A 136 -6.37 16.80 6.83
C LEU A 136 -6.55 17.87 7.92
N GLU A 137 -6.27 17.54 9.19
CA GLU A 137 -6.33 18.49 10.30
C GLU A 137 -5.39 19.68 10.10
N LEU A 138 -4.16 19.39 9.65
CA LEU A 138 -3.13 20.40 9.37
C LEU A 138 -3.51 21.32 8.22
N LEU A 139 -4.07 20.77 7.13
CA LEU A 139 -4.57 21.58 6.01
C LEU A 139 -5.70 22.50 6.46
N GLY A 140 -6.78 21.95 7.05
CA GLY A 140 -7.98 22.72 7.39
C GLY A 140 -8.45 23.65 6.27
N ASP A 141 -9.10 24.76 6.64
CA ASP A 141 -9.48 25.84 5.72
C ASP A 141 -8.47 27.01 5.74
N ALA A 142 -7.22 26.75 6.13
CA ALA A 142 -6.24 27.81 6.36
C ALA A 142 -5.74 28.40 5.04
N ASP A 143 -6.05 29.67 4.78
CA ASP A 143 -5.63 30.40 3.58
C ASP A 143 -4.11 30.61 3.50
N GLU A 144 -3.41 30.56 4.64
CA GLU A 144 -1.98 30.88 4.78
C GLU A 144 -1.02 29.78 4.30
N ILE A 145 -1.51 28.59 3.95
CA ILE A 145 -0.65 27.48 3.51
C ILE A 145 -0.21 27.72 2.07
N SER A 146 1.11 27.74 1.84
CA SER A 146 1.69 27.92 0.52
C SER A 146 1.20 26.88 -0.50
N SER A 147 1.05 27.32 -1.75
CA SER A 147 0.64 26.46 -2.87
C SER A 147 1.52 25.22 -3.02
N ARG A 148 2.82 25.32 -2.70
CA ARG A 148 3.75 24.19 -2.73
C ARG A 148 3.39 23.11 -1.72
N LEU A 149 3.16 23.49 -0.46
CA LEU A 149 2.78 22.54 0.58
C LEU A 149 1.38 21.97 0.35
N ARG A 150 0.43 22.77 -0.13
CA ARG A 150 -0.90 22.27 -0.55
C ARG A 150 -0.77 21.23 -1.66
N ALA A 151 0.05 21.49 -2.69
CA ALA A 151 0.27 20.55 -3.78
C ALA A 151 0.82 19.21 -3.29
N SER A 152 1.86 19.22 -2.44
CA SER A 152 2.44 18.00 -1.87
C SER A 152 1.47 17.27 -0.93
N SER A 153 0.68 18.01 -0.15
CA SER A 153 -0.33 17.42 0.74
C SER A 153 -1.46 16.75 -0.03
N PHE A 154 -1.96 17.39 -1.09
CA PHE A 154 -2.96 16.77 -1.97
C PHE A 154 -2.38 15.57 -2.72
N GLN A 155 -1.13 15.63 -3.17
CA GLN A 155 -0.49 14.47 -3.80
C GLN A 155 -0.50 13.28 -2.84
N TRP A 156 -0.07 13.48 -1.60
CA TRP A 156 -0.01 12.41 -0.62
C TRP A 156 -1.39 11.94 -0.17
N LEU A 157 -2.36 12.85 0.04
CA LEU A 157 -3.75 12.48 0.27
C LEU A 157 -4.30 11.61 -0.85
N GLY A 158 -4.01 11.95 -2.11
CA GLY A 158 -4.38 11.12 -3.24
C GLY A 158 -3.83 9.69 -3.13
N THR A 159 -2.57 9.54 -2.70
CA THR A 159 -1.96 8.23 -2.43
C THR A 159 -2.63 7.49 -1.28
N LEU A 160 -2.97 8.18 -0.19
CA LEU A 160 -3.66 7.57 0.94
C LEU A 160 -5.07 7.08 0.54
N GLU A 161 -5.84 7.92 -0.18
CA GLU A 161 -7.18 7.54 -0.67
C GLU A 161 -7.09 6.36 -1.65
N TRP A 162 -6.11 6.37 -2.56
CA TRP A 162 -5.85 5.28 -3.50
C TRP A 162 -5.54 3.97 -2.77
N ILE A 163 -4.67 3.99 -1.76
CA ILE A 163 -4.36 2.82 -0.92
C ILE A 163 -5.62 2.30 -0.22
N THR A 164 -6.47 3.20 0.28
CA THR A 164 -7.72 2.83 0.97
C THR A 164 -8.86 2.45 0.03
N GLY A 165 -8.70 2.66 -1.29
CA GLY A 165 -9.66 2.26 -2.33
C GLY A 165 -10.66 3.34 -2.77
N ASP A 166 -10.62 4.55 -2.22
CA ASP A 166 -11.48 5.66 -2.67
C ASP A 166 -10.87 6.33 -3.92
N LEU A 167 -11.09 5.69 -5.08
CA LEU A 167 -10.47 6.09 -6.34
C LEU A 167 -10.94 7.48 -6.82
N ASP A 168 -12.16 7.89 -6.48
CA ASP A 168 -12.71 9.19 -6.86
C ASP A 168 -12.07 10.33 -6.06
N LYS A 169 -11.93 10.17 -4.73
CA LYS A 169 -11.19 11.15 -3.94
C LYS A 169 -9.71 11.15 -4.30
N ALA A 170 -9.12 9.98 -4.56
CA ALA A 170 -7.74 9.90 -5.03
C ALA A 170 -7.54 10.75 -6.30
N LYS A 171 -8.45 10.61 -7.26
CA LYS A 171 -8.45 11.41 -8.50
C LYS A 171 -8.55 12.91 -8.23
N ASP A 172 -9.52 13.34 -7.41
CA ASP A 172 -9.72 14.76 -7.12
C ASP A 172 -8.47 15.38 -6.48
N TYR A 173 -7.88 14.69 -5.48
CA TYR A 173 -6.65 15.15 -4.84
C TYR A 173 -5.47 15.20 -5.81
N TYR A 174 -5.26 14.18 -6.65
CA TYR A 174 -4.22 14.22 -7.66
C TYR A 174 -4.43 15.34 -8.69
N ASP A 175 -5.67 15.58 -9.14
CA ASP A 175 -5.99 16.66 -10.07
C ASP A 175 -5.73 18.05 -9.44
N ARG A 176 -6.09 18.24 -8.16
CA ARG A 176 -5.76 19.47 -7.41
C ARG A 176 -4.25 19.66 -7.28
N SER A 177 -3.53 18.61 -6.92
CA SER A 177 -2.07 18.63 -6.81
C SER A 177 -1.41 18.98 -8.15
N LEU A 178 -1.82 18.32 -9.23
CA LEU A 178 -1.29 18.53 -10.57
C LEU A 178 -1.52 19.97 -11.06
N ARG A 179 -2.71 20.53 -10.81
CA ARG A 179 -3.00 21.94 -11.14
C ARG A 179 -2.05 22.89 -10.40
N LEU A 180 -1.84 22.68 -9.11
CA LEU A 180 -0.93 23.52 -8.33
C LEU A 180 0.53 23.37 -8.79
N TYR A 181 1.01 22.15 -9.03
CA TYR A 181 2.38 21.95 -9.50
C TYR A 181 2.61 22.54 -10.91
N LYS A 182 1.60 22.51 -11.79
CA LYS A 182 1.65 23.21 -13.09
C LYS A 182 1.77 24.72 -12.90
N ASN A 183 0.96 25.32 -12.04
CA ASN A 183 1.03 26.76 -11.75
C ASN A 183 2.40 27.16 -11.13
N LEU A 184 3.01 26.26 -10.38
CA LEU A 184 4.34 26.45 -9.78
C LEU A 184 5.50 26.12 -10.73
N ASN A 185 5.23 25.65 -11.95
CA ASN A 185 6.23 25.09 -12.87
C ASN A 185 7.14 24.03 -12.23
N ASN A 186 6.59 23.23 -11.31
CA ASN A 186 7.34 22.22 -10.58
C ASN A 186 7.35 20.91 -11.37
N VAL A 187 8.35 20.73 -12.24
CA VAL A 187 8.49 19.54 -13.11
C VAL A 187 8.52 18.24 -12.30
N ARG A 188 9.18 18.23 -11.13
CA ARG A 188 9.23 17.08 -10.22
C ARG A 188 7.84 16.70 -9.70
N GLY A 189 7.09 17.68 -9.23
CA GLY A 189 5.72 17.48 -8.74
C GLY A 189 4.78 17.04 -9.85
N ILE A 190 4.92 17.61 -11.06
CA ILE A 190 4.13 17.22 -12.24
C ILE A 190 4.40 15.76 -12.60
N GLY A 191 5.67 15.37 -12.79
CA GLY A 191 6.05 14.01 -13.17
C GLY A 191 5.54 12.97 -12.17
N THR A 192 5.83 13.17 -10.88
CA THR A 192 5.38 12.24 -9.83
C THR A 192 3.85 12.15 -9.71
N THR A 193 3.13 13.25 -9.88
CA THR A 193 1.65 13.23 -9.85
C THR A 193 1.06 12.54 -11.09
N LEU A 194 1.69 12.68 -12.26
CA LEU A 194 1.29 11.95 -13.47
C LEU A 194 1.48 10.44 -13.31
N GLY A 195 2.59 10.01 -12.71
CA GLY A 195 2.81 8.60 -12.39
C GLY A 195 1.74 8.04 -11.44
N ASN A 196 1.38 8.80 -10.40
CA ASN A 196 0.31 8.42 -9.49
C ASN A 196 -1.07 8.35 -10.17
N LEU A 197 -1.38 9.28 -11.07
CA LEU A 197 -2.57 9.20 -11.92
C LEU A 197 -2.54 7.97 -12.85
N GLY A 198 -1.34 7.53 -13.27
CA GLY A 198 -1.13 6.29 -14.01
C GLY A 198 -1.51 5.07 -13.18
N LEU A 199 -1.04 4.98 -11.92
CA LEU A 199 -1.43 3.93 -10.97
C LEU A 199 -2.95 3.94 -10.69
N LEU A 200 -3.54 5.12 -10.60
CA LEU A 200 -4.98 5.27 -10.46
C LEU A 200 -5.72 4.73 -11.69
N ALA A 201 -5.27 5.07 -12.91
CA ALA A 201 -5.85 4.57 -14.14
C ALA A 201 -5.74 3.03 -14.24
N GLN A 202 -4.62 2.44 -13.80
CA GLN A 202 -4.48 0.98 -13.69
C GLN A 202 -5.50 0.37 -12.74
N SER A 203 -5.73 1.02 -11.60
CA SER A 203 -6.72 0.56 -10.61
C SER A 203 -8.16 0.67 -11.12
N GLN A 204 -8.39 1.51 -12.12
CA GLN A 204 -9.66 1.65 -12.86
C GLN A 204 -9.73 0.75 -14.12
N GLY A 205 -8.68 -0.05 -14.38
CA GLY A 205 -8.57 -0.93 -15.55
C GLY A 205 -8.39 -0.20 -16.88
N ASP A 206 -7.94 1.06 -16.86
CA ASP A 206 -7.64 1.86 -18.06
C ASP A 206 -6.13 1.83 -18.35
N TYR A 207 -5.65 0.71 -18.92
CA TYR A 207 -4.23 0.45 -19.11
C TYR A 207 -3.61 1.31 -20.22
N GLU A 208 -4.37 1.65 -21.28
CA GLU A 208 -3.89 2.57 -22.31
C GLU A 208 -3.67 3.98 -21.74
N LYS A 209 -4.62 4.48 -20.94
CA LYS A 209 -4.44 5.76 -20.24
C LYS A 209 -3.31 5.69 -19.22
N ALA A 210 -3.17 4.58 -18.50
CA ALA A 210 -2.07 4.38 -17.58
C ALA A 210 -0.71 4.44 -18.28
N MET A 211 -0.56 3.77 -19.43
CA MET A 211 0.63 3.83 -20.29
C MET A 211 0.94 5.28 -20.69
N LEU A 212 -0.04 6.02 -21.21
CA LEU A 212 0.14 7.41 -21.62
C LEU A 212 0.57 8.32 -20.45
N LEU A 213 0.00 8.11 -19.26
CA LEU A 213 0.36 8.87 -18.06
C LEU A 213 1.76 8.53 -17.56
N ASN A 214 2.14 7.25 -17.58
CA ASN A 214 3.47 6.78 -17.24
C ASN A 214 4.53 7.32 -18.21
N GLU A 215 4.27 7.35 -19.52
CA GLU A 215 5.19 7.95 -20.51
C GLU A 215 5.42 9.44 -20.26
N LYS A 216 4.35 10.20 -19.96
CA LYS A 216 4.45 11.62 -19.60
C LYS A 216 5.23 11.81 -18.29
N SER A 217 4.94 10.99 -17.29
CA SER A 217 5.68 10.95 -16.02
C SER A 217 7.17 10.71 -16.25
N PHE A 218 7.50 9.65 -17.00
CA PHE A 218 8.87 9.25 -17.30
C PHE A 218 9.63 10.36 -18.03
N LYS A 219 9.02 10.98 -19.04
CA LYS A 219 9.63 12.10 -19.76
C LYS A 219 9.97 13.26 -18.81
N SER A 220 9.01 13.69 -17.98
CA SER A 220 9.22 14.76 -17.01
C SER A 220 10.28 14.41 -15.96
N ILE A 221 10.31 13.17 -15.49
CA ILE A 221 11.28 12.72 -14.48
C ILE A 221 12.68 12.58 -15.06
N LYS A 222 12.80 12.07 -16.27
CA LYS A 222 14.09 11.89 -16.96
C LYS A 222 14.82 13.21 -17.17
N GLU A 223 14.09 14.30 -17.44
CA GLU A 223 14.65 15.66 -17.53
C GLU A 223 15.25 16.16 -16.21
N ILE A 224 14.79 15.65 -15.06
CA ILE A 224 15.28 16.03 -13.73
C ILE A 224 16.59 15.31 -13.40
N GLY A 225 16.81 14.11 -13.96
CA GLY A 225 17.98 13.28 -13.65
C GLY A 225 17.94 12.59 -12.28
N ASP A 226 16.75 12.53 -11.65
CA ASP A 226 16.56 11.80 -10.38
C ASP A 226 16.44 10.30 -10.66
N LYS A 227 17.46 9.53 -10.26
CA LYS A 227 17.52 8.08 -10.48
C LYS A 227 16.39 7.33 -9.78
N GLY A 228 16.10 7.67 -8.52
CA GLY A 228 15.06 6.99 -7.74
C GLY A 228 13.69 7.17 -8.37
N LEU A 229 13.33 8.42 -8.72
CA LEU A 229 12.08 8.70 -9.42
C LEU A 229 12.02 8.05 -10.81
N THR A 230 13.18 7.93 -11.49
CA THR A 230 13.25 7.24 -12.78
C THR A 230 12.89 5.77 -12.61
N ALA A 231 13.45 5.10 -11.59
CA ALA A 231 13.12 3.73 -11.24
C ALA A 231 11.62 3.57 -10.88
N ASP A 232 11.06 4.48 -10.08
CA ASP A 232 9.63 4.50 -9.73
C ASP A 232 8.75 4.57 -11.00
N SER A 233 9.12 5.45 -11.95
CA SER A 233 8.35 5.62 -13.18
C SER A 233 8.44 4.41 -14.10
N LEU A 234 9.60 3.73 -14.16
CA LEU A 234 9.77 2.48 -14.89
C LEU A 234 8.95 1.36 -14.25
N PHE A 235 9.01 1.25 -12.91
CA PHE A 235 8.25 0.29 -12.13
C PHE A 235 6.74 0.45 -12.33
N ASN A 236 6.22 1.68 -12.31
CA ASN A 236 4.80 1.96 -12.51
C ASN A 236 4.30 1.60 -13.92
N ALA A 237 5.18 1.48 -14.92
CA ALA A 237 4.83 1.05 -16.27
C ALA A 237 4.72 -0.48 -16.41
N VAL A 238 5.23 -1.25 -15.45
CA VAL A 238 5.29 -2.71 -15.52
C VAL A 238 3.90 -3.34 -15.54
N ALA A 239 3.03 -2.96 -14.61
CA ALA A 239 1.69 -3.54 -14.54
C ALA A 239 0.96 -3.37 -15.90
N PRO A 240 0.79 -2.16 -16.46
CA PRO A 240 0.16 -1.98 -17.76
C PRO A 240 0.75 -2.86 -18.86
N LEU A 241 2.08 -3.01 -18.92
CA LEU A 241 2.73 -3.87 -19.90
C LEU A 241 2.35 -5.35 -19.72
N ILE A 242 2.32 -5.86 -18.49
CA ILE A 242 1.85 -7.23 -18.19
C ILE A 242 0.40 -7.40 -18.63
N TYR A 243 -0.46 -6.43 -18.32
CA TYR A 243 -1.87 -6.43 -18.71
C TYR A 243 -2.07 -6.43 -20.24
N LEU A 244 -1.23 -5.69 -20.96
CA LEU A 244 -1.21 -5.67 -22.43
C LEU A 244 -0.48 -6.90 -23.04
N LYS A 245 -0.10 -7.88 -22.20
CA LYS A 245 0.64 -9.09 -22.58
C LYS A 245 2.01 -8.81 -23.22
N GLU A 246 2.58 -7.63 -22.95
CA GLU A 246 3.91 -7.21 -23.38
C GLU A 246 4.98 -7.66 -22.37
N TYR A 247 5.02 -8.96 -22.08
CA TYR A 247 5.83 -9.55 -21.02
C TYR A 247 7.33 -9.28 -21.16
N ASP A 248 7.86 -9.27 -22.39
CA ASP A 248 9.28 -9.01 -22.64
C ASP A 248 9.66 -7.57 -22.28
N LYS A 249 8.80 -6.60 -22.61
CA LYS A 249 9.01 -5.20 -22.23
C LYS A 249 8.86 -5.00 -20.72
N ALA A 250 7.91 -5.71 -20.10
CA ALA A 250 7.75 -5.68 -18.65
C ALA A 250 9.01 -6.21 -17.93
N GLU A 251 9.60 -7.31 -18.41
CA GLU A 251 10.85 -7.85 -17.88
C GLU A 251 12.03 -6.90 -18.07
N GLU A 252 12.16 -6.28 -19.26
CA GLU A 252 13.19 -5.27 -19.52
C GLU A 252 13.09 -4.12 -18.51
N LYS A 253 11.88 -3.57 -18.33
CA LYS A 253 11.62 -2.45 -17.42
C LYS A 253 11.85 -2.82 -15.95
N LEU A 254 11.49 -4.03 -15.55
CA LEU A 254 11.76 -4.55 -14.21
C LEU A 254 13.26 -4.70 -13.94
N ASN A 255 14.03 -5.22 -14.89
CA ASN A 255 15.48 -5.33 -14.74
C ASN A 255 16.15 -3.95 -14.70
N GLU A 256 15.68 -3.01 -15.54
CA GLU A 256 16.17 -1.62 -15.54
C GLU A 256 15.90 -0.94 -14.19
N CYS A 257 14.67 -0.99 -13.67
CA CYS A 257 14.35 -0.37 -12.38
C CYS A 257 15.05 -1.08 -11.20
N LEU A 258 15.15 -2.42 -11.22
CA LEU A 258 15.87 -3.19 -10.20
C LEU A 258 17.35 -2.77 -10.11
N ASN A 259 18.01 -2.60 -11.26
CA ASN A 259 19.40 -2.15 -11.27
C ASN A 259 19.54 -0.73 -10.72
N ILE A 260 18.64 0.19 -11.09
CA ILE A 260 18.66 1.55 -10.56
C ILE A 260 18.38 1.55 -9.05
N TYR A 261 17.40 0.79 -8.55
CA TYR A 261 17.14 0.67 -7.12
C TYR A 261 18.34 0.12 -6.35
N ARG A 262 19.10 -0.82 -6.93
CA ARG A 262 20.39 -1.28 -6.39
C ARG A 262 21.43 -0.16 -6.34
N GLU A 263 21.54 0.66 -7.38
CA GLU A 263 22.47 1.80 -7.40
C GLU A 263 22.15 2.86 -6.34
N VAL A 264 20.86 3.09 -6.05
CA VAL A 264 20.42 4.08 -5.04
C VAL A 264 20.16 3.47 -3.66
N ASN A 265 20.44 2.19 -3.47
CA ASN A 265 20.19 1.43 -2.23
C ASN A 265 18.73 1.47 -1.73
N ASP A 266 17.75 1.54 -2.65
CA ASP A 266 16.33 1.43 -2.29
C ASP A 266 15.92 -0.04 -2.15
N LEU A 267 16.10 -0.58 -0.95
CA LEU A 267 15.73 -1.95 -0.60
C LEU A 267 14.24 -2.24 -0.85
N ARG A 268 13.34 -1.26 -0.65
CA ARG A 268 11.91 -1.46 -0.88
C ARG A 268 11.63 -1.59 -2.38
N GLY A 269 12.22 -0.72 -3.19
CA GLY A 269 12.17 -0.80 -4.65
C GLY A 269 12.76 -2.11 -5.20
N ILE A 270 13.88 -2.59 -4.64
CA ILE A 270 14.47 -3.90 -4.96
C ILE A 270 13.50 -5.03 -4.67
N ALA A 271 12.94 -5.09 -3.45
CA ALA A 271 12.02 -6.16 -3.06
C ALA A 271 10.75 -6.18 -3.92
N MET A 272 10.17 -5.00 -4.22
CA MET A 272 9.00 -4.90 -5.08
C MET A 272 9.31 -5.34 -6.53
N SER A 273 10.47 -4.97 -7.06
CA SER A 273 10.90 -5.37 -8.41
C SER A 273 11.12 -6.88 -8.50
N LEU A 274 11.76 -7.47 -7.50
CA LEU A 274 11.94 -8.92 -7.39
C LEU A 274 10.60 -9.65 -7.28
N SER A 275 9.65 -9.14 -6.51
CA SER A 275 8.32 -9.75 -6.41
C SER A 275 7.58 -9.77 -7.76
N ASN A 276 7.68 -8.69 -8.53
CA ASN A 276 7.08 -8.61 -9.87
C ASN A 276 7.81 -9.50 -10.89
N LEU A 277 9.15 -9.59 -10.82
CA LEU A 277 9.92 -10.55 -11.63
C LEU A 277 9.53 -11.99 -11.31
N GLY A 278 9.31 -12.31 -10.03
CA GLY A 278 8.85 -13.61 -9.60
C GLY A 278 7.47 -13.95 -10.13
N SER A 279 6.53 -12.99 -10.06
CA SER A 279 5.19 -13.15 -10.63
C SER A 279 5.24 -13.37 -12.15
N LEU A 280 6.06 -12.58 -12.87
CA LEU A 280 6.24 -12.71 -14.31
C LEU A 280 6.87 -14.06 -14.72
N ALA A 281 7.83 -14.56 -13.94
CA ALA A 281 8.39 -15.90 -14.14
C ALA A 281 7.33 -16.99 -13.92
N GLY A 282 6.44 -16.80 -12.94
CA GLY A 282 5.28 -17.67 -12.71
C GLY A 282 4.32 -17.74 -13.89
N VAL A 283 3.97 -16.59 -14.47
CA VAL A 283 3.15 -16.52 -15.70
C VAL A 283 3.79 -17.28 -16.87
N ARG A 284 5.13 -17.33 -16.92
CA ARG A 284 5.90 -18.10 -17.91
C ARG A 284 6.16 -19.56 -17.49
N LEU A 285 5.56 -20.01 -16.39
CA LEU A 285 5.70 -21.36 -15.82
C LEU A 285 7.14 -21.71 -15.40
N ASP A 286 8.02 -20.72 -15.25
CA ASP A 286 9.36 -20.89 -14.66
C ASP A 286 9.29 -20.75 -13.14
N TYR A 287 8.69 -21.76 -12.50
CA TYR A 287 8.44 -21.75 -11.06
C TYR A 287 9.72 -21.69 -10.24
N ALA A 288 10.83 -22.26 -10.72
CA ALA A 288 12.11 -22.21 -10.02
C ALA A 288 12.66 -20.77 -9.97
N LYS A 289 12.64 -20.05 -11.11
CA LYS A 289 13.03 -18.64 -11.14
C LYS A 289 12.06 -17.78 -10.33
N ALA A 290 10.76 -18.08 -10.38
CA ALA A 290 9.73 -17.39 -9.61
C ALA A 290 9.99 -17.48 -8.10
N MET A 291 10.22 -18.69 -7.58
CA MET A 291 10.53 -18.93 -6.17
C MET A 291 11.80 -18.19 -5.74
N ASN A 292 12.88 -18.27 -6.52
CA ASN A 292 14.14 -17.59 -6.19
C ASN A 292 13.96 -16.08 -6.02
N HIS A 293 13.28 -15.42 -6.96
CA HIS A 293 13.02 -13.98 -6.89
C HIS A 293 12.12 -13.61 -5.71
N LEU A 294 11.08 -14.40 -5.46
CA LEU A 294 10.14 -14.15 -4.37
C LEU A 294 10.77 -14.40 -2.98
N GLU A 295 11.64 -15.40 -2.83
CA GLU A 295 12.37 -15.66 -1.58
C GLU A 295 13.39 -14.55 -1.28
N GLU A 296 14.10 -14.04 -2.30
CA GLU A 296 14.97 -12.86 -2.15
C GLU A 296 14.16 -11.63 -1.73
N SER A 297 13.02 -11.38 -2.38
CA SER A 297 12.09 -10.31 -2.00
C SER A 297 11.63 -10.48 -0.55
N LEU A 298 11.18 -11.68 -0.16
CA LEU A 298 10.68 -11.99 1.18
C LEU A 298 11.71 -11.68 2.27
N LYS A 299 12.98 -12.04 2.03
CA LYS A 299 14.07 -11.75 2.95
C LYS A 299 14.23 -10.25 3.16
N ILE A 300 14.28 -9.47 2.08
CA ILE A 300 14.43 -8.00 2.15
C ILE A 300 13.21 -7.38 2.86
N GLN A 301 12.00 -7.84 2.57
CA GLN A 301 10.76 -7.35 3.20
C GLN A 301 10.78 -7.54 4.72
N ARG A 302 11.24 -8.71 5.19
CA ARG A 302 11.42 -9.01 6.62
C ARG A 302 12.51 -8.17 7.26
N GLU A 303 13.62 -7.95 6.56
CA GLU A 303 14.72 -7.09 7.00
C GLU A 303 14.30 -5.62 7.10
N LEU A 304 13.40 -5.15 6.22
CA LEU A 304 12.81 -3.81 6.25
C LEU A 304 11.70 -3.66 7.29
N GLY A 305 10.95 -4.73 7.55
CA GLY A 305 9.68 -4.63 8.27
C GLY A 305 8.59 -3.92 7.46
N ASP A 306 8.64 -3.99 6.12
CA ASP A 306 7.53 -3.57 5.25
C ASP A 306 6.44 -4.65 5.31
N THR A 307 5.47 -4.46 6.20
CA THR A 307 4.43 -5.45 6.47
C THR A 307 3.47 -5.65 5.29
N ARG A 308 3.15 -4.57 4.56
CA ARG A 308 2.24 -4.63 3.40
C ARG A 308 2.91 -5.32 2.22
N GLY A 309 4.16 -4.96 1.95
CA GLY A 309 4.94 -5.64 0.93
C GLY A 309 5.15 -7.12 1.31
N LEU A 310 5.44 -7.42 2.58
CA LEU A 310 5.66 -8.77 3.08
C LEU A 310 4.44 -9.65 2.81
N ALA A 311 3.24 -9.17 3.16
CA ALA A 311 1.99 -9.86 2.87
C ALA A 311 1.80 -10.11 1.36
N SER A 312 2.17 -9.15 0.50
CA SER A 312 2.05 -9.29 -0.95
C SER A 312 3.01 -10.34 -1.52
N THR A 313 4.25 -10.41 -1.02
CA THR A 313 5.22 -11.44 -1.43
C THR A 313 4.83 -12.82 -0.91
N LEU A 314 4.28 -12.92 0.31
CA LEU A 314 3.77 -14.18 0.86
C LEU A 314 2.59 -14.71 0.05
N ASP A 315 1.65 -13.85 -0.36
CA ASP A 315 0.53 -14.20 -1.25
C ASP A 315 1.03 -14.79 -2.57
N ASN A 316 2.01 -14.14 -3.20
CA ASN A 316 2.64 -14.61 -4.44
C ASN A 316 3.40 -15.93 -4.25
N LEU A 317 4.13 -16.11 -3.14
CA LEU A 317 4.79 -17.38 -2.81
C LEU A 317 3.78 -18.50 -2.61
N GLY A 318 2.68 -18.24 -1.90
CA GLY A 318 1.59 -19.18 -1.73
C GLY A 318 1.07 -19.69 -3.06
N SER A 319 0.74 -18.76 -3.98
CA SER A 319 0.28 -19.10 -5.32
C SER A 319 1.31 -19.90 -6.12
N ILE A 320 2.58 -19.46 -6.17
CA ILE A 320 3.63 -20.12 -6.94
C ILE A 320 3.95 -21.53 -6.40
N PHE A 321 4.02 -21.70 -5.08
CA PHE A 321 4.21 -23.02 -4.47
C PHE A 321 3.00 -23.93 -4.73
N GLY A 322 1.79 -23.38 -4.69
CA GLY A 322 0.55 -24.08 -5.05
C GLY A 322 0.57 -24.61 -6.49
N TYR A 323 0.86 -23.73 -7.47
CA TYR A 323 0.96 -24.13 -8.88
C TYR A 323 2.08 -25.15 -9.15
N TYR A 324 3.15 -25.12 -8.36
CA TYR A 324 4.21 -26.12 -8.44
C TYR A 324 3.87 -27.46 -7.76
N GLY A 325 2.77 -27.52 -6.98
CA GLY A 325 2.32 -28.72 -6.26
C GLY A 325 2.88 -28.88 -4.84
N LYS A 326 3.52 -27.84 -4.28
CA LYS A 326 4.02 -27.80 -2.89
C LYS A 326 2.96 -27.20 -1.96
N TYR A 327 1.88 -27.94 -1.74
CA TYR A 327 0.68 -27.44 -1.07
C TYR A 327 0.90 -27.04 0.39
N TRP A 328 1.66 -27.82 1.16
CA TRP A 328 1.88 -27.53 2.58
C TRP A 328 2.68 -26.24 2.81
N GLU A 329 3.70 -25.97 2.00
CA GLU A 329 4.41 -24.70 2.02
C GLU A 329 3.51 -23.54 1.57
N ALA A 330 2.67 -23.75 0.56
CA ALA A 330 1.73 -22.75 0.08
C ALA A 330 0.73 -22.32 1.17
N GLU A 331 0.14 -23.29 1.90
CA GLU A 331 -0.77 -23.02 3.03
C GLU A 331 -0.11 -22.13 4.09
N LYS A 332 1.14 -22.42 4.46
CA LYS A 332 1.87 -21.60 5.44
C LYS A 332 2.04 -20.16 5.00
N TYR A 333 2.34 -19.93 3.72
CA TYR A 333 2.48 -18.59 3.18
C TYR A 333 1.15 -17.85 3.16
N PHE A 334 0.05 -18.51 2.78
CA PHE A 334 -1.29 -17.92 2.83
C PHE A 334 -1.73 -17.60 4.27
N ASP A 335 -1.49 -18.49 5.24
CA ASP A 335 -1.82 -18.25 6.65
C ASP A 335 -1.05 -17.04 7.21
N GLU A 336 0.25 -16.93 6.92
CA GLU A 336 1.06 -15.78 7.32
C GLU A 336 0.56 -14.48 6.64
N CYS A 337 0.25 -14.54 5.35
CA CYS A 337 -0.31 -13.41 4.59
C CYS A 337 -1.64 -12.93 5.18
N ILE A 338 -2.60 -13.83 5.41
CA ILE A 338 -3.93 -13.53 5.94
C ILE A 338 -3.82 -12.91 7.34
N ARG A 339 -2.96 -13.45 8.20
CA ARG A 339 -2.71 -12.89 9.54
C ARG A 339 -2.23 -11.44 9.43
N ILE A 340 -1.19 -11.18 8.63
CA ILE A 340 -0.63 -9.83 8.47
C ILE A 340 -1.67 -8.86 7.89
N ARG A 341 -2.39 -9.26 6.84
CA ARG A 341 -3.42 -8.39 6.23
C ARG A 341 -4.58 -8.09 7.19
N THR A 342 -4.91 -9.03 8.08
CA THR A 342 -5.89 -8.82 9.15
C THR A 342 -5.39 -7.78 10.15
N GLU A 343 -4.15 -7.90 10.62
CA GLU A 343 -3.53 -6.92 11.53
C GLU A 343 -3.48 -5.51 10.91
N LEU A 344 -3.22 -5.42 9.60
CA LEU A 344 -3.21 -4.16 8.85
C LEU A 344 -4.61 -3.61 8.54
N SER A 345 -5.68 -4.37 8.80
CA SER A 345 -7.03 -4.05 8.32
C SER A 345 -7.09 -3.83 6.79
N ASP A 346 -6.24 -4.51 6.03
CA ASP A 346 -6.16 -4.44 4.56
C ASP A 346 -7.24 -5.33 3.92
N LYS A 347 -8.49 -4.86 3.96
CA LYS A 347 -9.66 -5.63 3.48
C LYS A 347 -9.51 -6.07 2.02
N LYS A 348 -9.03 -5.18 1.14
CA LYS A 348 -8.83 -5.50 -0.29
C LYS A 348 -7.84 -6.63 -0.46
N GLY A 349 -6.70 -6.52 0.21
CA GLY A 349 -5.68 -7.54 0.20
C GLY A 349 -6.13 -8.88 0.78
N LEU A 350 -6.89 -8.83 1.87
CA LEU A 350 -7.42 -10.02 2.54
C LEU A 350 -8.40 -10.78 1.62
N ALA A 351 -9.23 -10.05 0.85
CA ALA A 351 -10.09 -10.66 -0.16
C ALA A 351 -9.27 -11.36 -1.26
N SER A 352 -8.21 -10.72 -1.77
CA SER A 352 -7.31 -11.36 -2.74
C SER A 352 -6.66 -12.62 -2.19
N ALA A 353 -6.13 -12.57 -0.96
CA ALA A 353 -5.50 -13.71 -0.31
C ALA A 353 -6.48 -14.89 -0.09
N PHE A 354 -7.72 -14.61 0.31
CA PHE A 354 -8.76 -15.63 0.43
C PHE A 354 -9.09 -16.29 -0.91
N ASN A 355 -9.14 -15.52 -2.01
CA ASN A 355 -9.36 -16.12 -3.33
C ASN A 355 -8.20 -17.03 -3.74
N ASN A 356 -6.96 -16.54 -3.65
CA ASN A 356 -5.79 -17.34 -4.00
C ASN A 356 -5.68 -18.61 -3.15
N TYR A 357 -6.01 -18.51 -1.87
CA TYR A 357 -6.06 -19.68 -0.99
C TYR A 357 -7.21 -20.63 -1.36
N GLY A 358 -8.37 -20.10 -1.78
CA GLY A 358 -9.48 -20.91 -2.30
C GLY A 358 -9.08 -21.78 -3.50
N PHE A 359 -8.32 -21.23 -4.46
CA PHE A 359 -7.79 -21.99 -5.59
C PHE A 359 -6.80 -23.08 -5.16
N LEU A 360 -5.95 -22.79 -4.18
CA LEU A 360 -5.06 -23.81 -3.59
C LEU A 360 -5.88 -24.95 -2.98
N LYS A 361 -6.91 -24.64 -2.19
CA LYS A 361 -7.79 -25.65 -1.57
C LYS A 361 -8.51 -26.50 -2.62
N HIS A 362 -8.99 -25.90 -3.70
CA HIS A 362 -9.56 -26.65 -4.82
C HIS A 362 -8.52 -27.60 -5.45
N SER A 363 -7.29 -27.12 -5.68
CA SER A 363 -6.19 -27.93 -6.22
C SER A 363 -5.80 -29.11 -5.31
N MET A 364 -6.09 -29.01 -4.01
CA MET A 364 -5.91 -30.07 -3.02
C MET A 364 -7.12 -31.03 -2.93
N GLY A 365 -8.19 -30.80 -3.68
CA GLY A 365 -9.46 -31.54 -3.59
C GLY A 365 -10.30 -31.19 -2.37
N GLN A 366 -10.05 -30.05 -1.74
CA GLN A 366 -10.76 -29.55 -0.54
C GLN A 366 -11.84 -28.53 -0.95
N ASP A 367 -12.79 -28.97 -1.77
CA ASP A 367 -13.76 -28.08 -2.43
C ASP A 367 -14.70 -27.34 -1.46
N THR A 368 -15.06 -27.96 -0.34
CA THR A 368 -15.84 -27.28 0.72
C THR A 368 -15.07 -26.11 1.32
N GLU A 369 -13.78 -26.29 1.63
CA GLU A 369 -12.94 -25.21 2.16
C GLU A 369 -12.68 -24.12 1.11
N SER A 370 -12.51 -24.53 -0.15
CA SER A 370 -12.35 -23.62 -1.29
C SER A 370 -13.56 -22.68 -1.44
N ILE A 371 -14.78 -23.23 -1.48
CA ILE A 371 -16.01 -22.44 -1.59
C ILE A 371 -16.15 -21.47 -0.39
N GLU A 372 -15.86 -21.92 0.82
CA GLU A 372 -15.92 -21.05 2.01
C GLU A 372 -14.93 -19.88 1.95
N LEU A 373 -13.71 -20.11 1.43
CA LEU A 373 -12.72 -19.05 1.24
C LEU A 373 -13.16 -18.05 0.16
N HIS A 374 -13.66 -18.53 -0.98
CA HIS A 374 -14.17 -17.65 -2.02
C HIS A 374 -15.41 -16.85 -1.56
N LYS A 375 -16.29 -17.45 -0.76
CA LYS A 375 -17.43 -16.74 -0.12
C LYS A 375 -16.94 -15.65 0.84
N LYS A 376 -15.93 -15.92 1.67
CA LYS A 376 -15.32 -14.89 2.54
C LYS A 376 -14.72 -13.73 1.74
N SER A 377 -14.01 -14.05 0.66
CA SER A 377 -13.46 -13.03 -0.24
C SER A 377 -14.57 -12.18 -0.88
N PHE A 378 -15.63 -12.83 -1.36
CA PHE A 378 -16.77 -12.18 -1.96
C PHE A 378 -17.45 -11.21 -0.98
N GLN A 379 -17.79 -11.68 0.22
CA GLN A 379 -18.42 -10.87 1.27
C GLN A 379 -17.55 -9.67 1.65
N LEU A 380 -16.26 -9.89 1.87
CA LEU A 380 -15.35 -8.81 2.22
C LEU A 380 -15.21 -7.79 1.09
N SER A 381 -15.17 -8.25 -0.15
CA SER A 381 -15.14 -7.39 -1.33
C SER A 381 -16.42 -6.58 -1.48
N GLN A 382 -17.57 -7.16 -1.14
CA GLN A 382 -18.87 -6.47 -1.11
C GLN A 382 -18.88 -5.34 -0.08
N GLU A 383 -18.38 -5.58 1.14
CA GLU A 383 -18.32 -4.55 2.19
C GLU A 383 -17.54 -3.30 1.78
N ILE A 384 -16.58 -3.43 0.86
CA ILE A 384 -15.72 -2.35 0.40
C ILE A 384 -15.99 -1.92 -1.05
N ASN A 385 -17.06 -2.43 -1.67
CA ASN A 385 -17.38 -2.21 -3.10
C ASN A 385 -16.21 -2.54 -4.03
N PHE A 386 -15.43 -3.59 -3.74
CA PHE A 386 -14.31 -4.04 -4.56
C PHE A 386 -14.77 -5.05 -5.61
N GLU A 387 -15.21 -4.54 -6.75
CA GLU A 387 -15.80 -5.34 -7.82
C GLU A 387 -14.90 -6.45 -8.36
N THR A 388 -13.61 -6.18 -8.57
CA THR A 388 -12.66 -7.21 -9.05
C THR A 388 -12.57 -8.38 -8.06
N GLY A 389 -12.56 -8.10 -6.75
CA GLY A 389 -12.54 -9.14 -5.72
C GLY A 389 -13.82 -9.96 -5.68
N MET A 390 -14.99 -9.31 -5.84
CA MET A 390 -16.28 -9.99 -5.94
C MET A 390 -16.31 -10.94 -7.15
N ARG A 391 -15.89 -10.46 -8.33
CA ARG A 391 -15.82 -11.30 -9.54
C ARG A 391 -14.88 -12.48 -9.36
N TYR A 392 -13.69 -12.24 -8.81
CA TYR A 392 -12.70 -13.29 -8.65
C TYR A 392 -13.17 -14.38 -7.67
N GLY A 393 -13.89 -14.00 -6.60
CA GLY A 393 -14.54 -14.96 -5.71
C GLY A 393 -15.63 -15.78 -6.41
N LEU A 394 -16.45 -15.17 -7.26
CA LEU A 394 -17.47 -15.89 -8.03
C LEU A 394 -16.85 -16.84 -9.06
N ILE A 395 -15.78 -16.42 -9.75
CA ILE A 395 -15.02 -17.27 -10.67
C ILE A 395 -14.45 -18.49 -9.91
N GLY A 396 -13.86 -18.26 -8.74
CA GLY A 396 -13.36 -19.34 -7.89
C GLY A 396 -14.45 -20.34 -7.50
N ILE A 397 -15.61 -19.87 -7.04
CA ILE A 397 -16.76 -20.75 -6.74
C ILE A 397 -17.19 -21.53 -7.98
N ALA A 398 -17.26 -20.88 -9.14
CA ALA A 398 -17.64 -21.55 -10.38
C ALA A 398 -16.61 -22.60 -10.82
N GLU A 399 -15.32 -22.34 -10.64
CA GLU A 399 -14.26 -23.31 -10.93
C GLU A 399 -14.37 -24.52 -10.01
N THR A 400 -14.53 -24.31 -8.70
CA THR A 400 -14.72 -25.40 -7.74
C THR A 400 -15.95 -26.25 -8.09
N LEU A 401 -17.05 -25.62 -8.49
CA LEU A 401 -18.30 -26.31 -8.85
C LEU A 401 -18.29 -26.91 -10.26
N SER A 402 -17.31 -26.60 -11.09
CA SER A 402 -17.29 -26.96 -12.53
C SER A 402 -17.47 -28.45 -12.79
N THR A 403 -17.06 -29.30 -11.85
CA THR A 403 -17.14 -30.76 -11.97
C THR A 403 -18.40 -31.34 -11.33
N GLU A 404 -18.77 -30.89 -10.13
CA GLU A 404 -19.89 -31.46 -9.38
C GLU A 404 -21.25 -30.85 -9.77
N ASN A 405 -21.28 -29.55 -10.07
CA ASN A 405 -22.50 -28.79 -10.39
C ASN A 405 -22.25 -27.83 -11.57
N PRO A 406 -21.98 -28.36 -12.77
CA PRO A 406 -21.61 -27.56 -13.94
C PRO A 406 -22.71 -26.58 -14.38
N ASP A 407 -23.98 -26.90 -14.13
CA ASP A 407 -25.15 -26.04 -14.36
C ASP A 407 -25.11 -24.76 -13.51
N LYS A 408 -24.78 -24.92 -12.22
CA LYS A 408 -24.60 -23.80 -11.29
C LYS A 408 -23.38 -22.98 -11.65
N ALA A 409 -22.27 -23.64 -12.01
CA ALA A 409 -21.06 -22.98 -12.50
C ALA A 409 -21.35 -22.14 -13.76
N ALA A 410 -22.05 -22.69 -14.76
CA ALA A 410 -22.43 -21.95 -15.98
C ALA A 410 -23.28 -20.72 -15.69
N THR A 411 -24.20 -20.81 -14.73
CA THR A 411 -25.04 -19.69 -14.30
C THR A 411 -24.21 -18.59 -13.63
N ILE A 412 -23.30 -18.95 -12.73
CA ILE A 412 -22.38 -17.98 -12.09
C ILE A 412 -21.50 -17.30 -13.15
N LEU A 413 -20.92 -18.07 -14.07
CA LEU A 413 -20.05 -17.53 -15.13
C LEU A 413 -20.81 -16.63 -16.10
N GLY A 414 -22.06 -16.97 -16.45
CA GLY A 414 -22.94 -16.11 -17.25
C GLY A 414 -23.19 -14.75 -16.58
N PHE A 415 -23.43 -14.74 -15.27
CA PHE A 415 -23.52 -13.49 -14.51
C PHE A 415 -22.20 -12.72 -14.50
N VAL A 416 -21.07 -13.39 -14.24
CA VAL A 416 -19.75 -12.74 -14.28
C VAL A 416 -19.48 -12.13 -15.66
N ASN A 417 -19.90 -12.79 -16.74
CA ASN A 417 -19.75 -12.31 -18.10
C ASN A 417 -20.63 -11.07 -18.40
N ASN A 418 -21.90 -11.10 -18.01
CA ASN A 418 -22.86 -10.05 -18.39
C ASN A 418 -23.01 -8.91 -17.37
N SER A 419 -22.54 -9.09 -16.13
CA SER A 419 -22.58 -8.04 -15.12
C SER A 419 -21.85 -6.80 -15.66
N VAL A 420 -22.66 -5.79 -15.97
CA VAL A 420 -22.44 -4.60 -16.81
C VAL A 420 -21.31 -3.65 -16.34
N ILE A 421 -20.51 -4.01 -15.33
CA ILE A 421 -19.38 -3.18 -14.88
C ILE A 421 -18.09 -3.59 -15.59
N SER A 422 -18.09 -3.27 -16.88
CA SER A 422 -17.03 -3.19 -17.88
C SER A 422 -16.06 -4.37 -18.05
N ALA A 423 -15.78 -4.69 -19.31
CA ALA A 423 -14.68 -5.55 -19.77
C ALA A 423 -13.28 -5.22 -19.18
N LYS A 424 -13.13 -4.15 -18.38
CA LYS A 424 -11.90 -3.73 -17.70
C LYS A 424 -11.62 -4.45 -16.38
N ALA A 425 -12.55 -5.22 -15.79
CA ALA A 425 -12.33 -5.91 -14.51
C ALA A 425 -11.87 -7.38 -14.66
N ILE A 426 -12.15 -8.00 -15.81
CA ILE A 426 -11.57 -9.30 -16.22
C ILE A 426 -10.11 -9.12 -16.66
N SER A 427 -9.61 -7.88 -16.74
CA SER A 427 -8.31 -7.57 -17.32
C SER A 427 -7.11 -8.23 -16.64
N HIS A 428 -7.19 -8.71 -15.38
CA HIS A 428 -6.05 -9.38 -14.75
C HIS A 428 -5.77 -10.68 -15.50
N PRO A 429 -4.62 -10.83 -16.18
CA PRO A 429 -4.40 -11.95 -17.09
C PRO A 429 -4.64 -13.32 -16.44
N GLU A 430 -4.29 -13.46 -15.17
CA GLU A 430 -4.56 -14.68 -14.40
C GLU A 430 -6.06 -14.93 -14.17
N ILE A 431 -6.84 -13.90 -13.78
CA ILE A 431 -8.29 -14.01 -13.56
C ILE A 431 -9.01 -14.31 -14.87
N GLN A 432 -8.59 -13.66 -15.97
CA GLN A 432 -9.10 -13.92 -17.31
C GLN A 432 -8.85 -15.37 -17.73
N ASN A 433 -7.63 -15.85 -17.56
CA ASN A 433 -7.27 -17.22 -17.91
C ASN A 433 -8.08 -18.24 -17.10
N VAL A 434 -8.24 -18.05 -15.79
CA VAL A 434 -9.08 -18.92 -14.95
C VAL A 434 -10.51 -18.91 -15.48
N PHE A 435 -11.11 -17.72 -15.68
CA PHE A 435 -12.46 -17.60 -16.21
C PHE A 435 -12.63 -18.33 -17.55
N GLU A 436 -11.77 -18.05 -18.53
CA GLU A 436 -11.85 -18.66 -19.87
C GLU A 436 -11.70 -20.18 -19.80
N ASN A 437 -10.76 -20.69 -19.00
CA ASN A 437 -10.56 -22.12 -18.80
C ASN A 437 -11.77 -22.78 -18.13
N THR A 438 -12.33 -22.16 -17.09
CA THR A 438 -13.53 -22.68 -16.42
C THR A 438 -14.72 -22.69 -17.38
N VAL A 439 -14.90 -21.64 -18.19
CA VAL A 439 -15.96 -21.58 -19.21
C VAL A 439 -15.82 -22.73 -20.19
N LEU A 440 -14.62 -22.98 -20.71
CA LEU A 440 -14.37 -24.11 -21.63
C LEU A 440 -14.69 -25.45 -20.98
N GLN A 441 -14.25 -25.67 -19.74
CA GLN A 441 -14.49 -26.90 -19.00
C GLN A 441 -15.99 -27.13 -18.74
N VAL A 442 -16.71 -26.11 -18.30
CA VAL A 442 -18.15 -26.20 -18.03
C VAL A 442 -18.94 -26.40 -19.32
N LYS A 443 -18.53 -25.74 -20.42
CA LYS A 443 -19.15 -25.91 -21.74
C LYS A 443 -18.97 -27.33 -22.28
N ASP A 444 -17.78 -27.91 -22.14
CA ASP A 444 -17.50 -29.30 -22.53
C ASP A 444 -18.40 -30.29 -21.77
N ARG A 445 -18.62 -30.04 -20.47
CA ARG A 445 -19.47 -30.89 -19.62
C ARG A 445 -20.97 -30.76 -19.93
N LEU A 446 -21.46 -29.55 -20.18
CA LEU A 446 -22.90 -29.29 -20.38
C LEU A 446 -23.39 -29.50 -21.82
N GLY A 447 -22.49 -29.41 -22.80
CA GLY A 447 -22.85 -29.47 -24.22
C GLY A 447 -23.94 -28.46 -24.58
N GLU A 448 -25.02 -28.93 -25.20
CA GLU A 448 -26.15 -28.08 -25.65
C GLU A 448 -26.88 -27.36 -24.51
N ASN A 449 -26.78 -27.84 -23.27
CA ASN A 449 -27.43 -27.20 -22.12
C ASN A 449 -26.68 -25.97 -21.61
N PHE A 450 -25.43 -25.75 -22.04
CA PHE A 450 -24.59 -24.65 -21.58
C PHE A 450 -25.26 -23.29 -21.80
N ASP A 451 -25.74 -23.03 -23.02
CA ASP A 451 -26.27 -21.72 -23.40
C ASP A 451 -27.50 -21.32 -22.55
N ASN A 452 -28.33 -22.30 -22.15
CA ASN A 452 -29.49 -22.05 -21.29
C ASN A 452 -29.09 -21.55 -19.91
N HIS A 453 -28.13 -22.22 -19.25
CA HIS A 453 -27.64 -21.81 -17.93
C HIS A 453 -26.83 -20.52 -17.98
N TRP A 454 -26.01 -20.36 -19.02
CA TRP A 454 -25.25 -19.14 -19.28
C TRP A 454 -26.16 -17.91 -19.45
N LEU A 455 -27.21 -18.03 -20.26
CA LEU A 455 -28.19 -16.96 -20.48
C LEU A 455 -29.03 -16.69 -19.23
N ALA A 456 -29.40 -17.72 -18.48
CA ALA A 456 -30.09 -17.54 -17.19
C ALA A 456 -29.24 -16.71 -16.23
N GLY A 457 -27.95 -17.04 -16.11
CA GLY A 457 -26.99 -16.28 -15.31
C GLY A 457 -26.78 -14.85 -15.79
N SER A 458 -26.68 -14.66 -17.11
CA SER A 458 -26.49 -13.35 -17.73
C SER A 458 -27.63 -12.38 -17.37
N ASN A 459 -28.85 -12.87 -17.15
CA ASN A 459 -30.01 -12.04 -16.83
C ASN A 459 -30.15 -11.73 -15.33
N LEU A 460 -29.29 -12.27 -14.47
CA LEU A 460 -29.35 -12.01 -13.03
C LEU A 460 -28.94 -10.58 -12.71
N THR A 461 -29.68 -9.96 -11.78
CA THR A 461 -29.23 -8.77 -11.07
C THR A 461 -28.07 -9.12 -10.13
N PHE A 462 -27.33 -8.10 -9.69
CA PHE A 462 -26.24 -8.28 -8.74
C PHE A 462 -26.70 -8.95 -7.43
N GLU A 463 -27.86 -8.55 -6.91
CA GLU A 463 -28.46 -9.11 -5.69
C GLU A 463 -28.90 -10.57 -5.85
N GLU A 464 -29.47 -10.91 -7.00
CA GLU A 464 -29.84 -12.30 -7.33
C GLU A 464 -28.60 -13.19 -7.47
N ALA A 465 -27.54 -12.69 -8.10
CA ALA A 465 -26.29 -13.43 -8.24
C ALA A 465 -25.57 -13.66 -6.91
N ILE A 466 -25.61 -12.69 -5.99
CA ILE A 466 -25.12 -12.85 -4.60
C ILE A 466 -25.86 -14.00 -3.93
N THR A 467 -27.20 -13.96 -3.98
CA THR A 467 -28.04 -14.96 -3.33
C THR A 467 -27.80 -16.35 -3.94
N PHE A 468 -27.66 -16.40 -5.26
CA PHE A 468 -27.38 -17.62 -6.01
C PHE A 468 -26.02 -18.23 -5.67
N ALA A 469 -24.97 -17.41 -5.52
CA ALA A 469 -23.64 -17.86 -5.12
C ALA A 469 -23.57 -18.31 -3.64
N GLN A 470 -24.50 -17.85 -2.80
CA GLN A 470 -24.58 -18.21 -1.38
C GLN A 470 -25.40 -19.46 -1.11
N SER A 471 -26.48 -19.69 -1.88
CA SER A 471 -27.16 -21.00 -1.99
C SER A 471 -26.22 -22.08 -2.50
#